data_AF-A0A858RLJ3-F1
#
_entry.id   AF-A0A858RLJ3-F1
#
_cell.length_a   1.000
_cell.length_b   1.000
_cell.length_c   1.000
_cell.angle_alpha   90.00
_cell.angle_beta   90.00
_cell.angle_gamma   90.00
#
_symmetry.space_group_name_H-M   'P 1'
#
loop_
_entity.id
_entity.type
_entity.pdbx_description
1 polymer ?
#
loop_
_entity_poly.entity_id
_entity_poly.type
_entity_poly.pdbx_seq_one_letter_code
_entity_poly.pdbx_strand_id
1 'polypeptide(L)'
;MDATIQLVEDFEAEINNGGFDQFFLNSHGDHAAETAEALKRIGALHTAAILERTIARFPGGAPSRNWKTRQDQMLDEVSPDGEAFREEDKAFYKYEDKLDQLMKAYRQGS
;
A
#
# COMPACT_ATOMS: atom_id res chain seq x y z
N MET A 1 -14.10 3.07 -14.51
CA MET A 1 -12.86 2.41 -14.07
C MET A 1 -13.21 1.59 -12.84
N ASP A 2 -12.72 0.35 -12.73
CA ASP A 2 -12.95 -0.48 -11.54
C ASP A 2 -12.12 0.10 -10.38
N ALA A 3 -12.76 0.42 -9.26
CA ALA A 3 -12.09 1.01 -8.09
C ALA A 3 -10.97 0.10 -7.55
N THR A 4 -11.10 -1.22 -7.67
CA THR A 4 -10.08 -2.21 -7.29
C THR A 4 -8.79 -1.99 -8.09
N ILE A 5 -8.94 -1.80 -9.40
CA ILE A 5 -7.81 -1.61 -10.32
C ILE A 5 -7.12 -0.27 -10.05
N GLN A 6 -7.88 0.81 -9.89
CA GLN A 6 -7.32 2.14 -9.62
C GLN A 6 -6.48 2.14 -8.33
N LEU A 7 -7.01 1.54 -7.25
CA LEU A 7 -6.30 1.45 -5.97
C LEU A 7 -4.97 0.70 -6.09
N VAL A 8 -4.94 -0.40 -6.85
CA VAL A 8 -3.71 -1.18 -7.06
C VAL A 8 -2.72 -0.44 -7.94
N GLU A 9 -3.17 0.21 -9.02
CA GLU A 9 -2.31 1.02 -9.91
C GLU A 9 -1.68 2.20 -9.16
N ASP A 10 -2.47 2.94 -8.36
CA ASP A 10 -1.98 4.07 -7.57
C ASP A 10 -0.99 3.61 -6.50
N PHE A 11 -1.29 2.51 -5.81
CA PHE A 11 -0.40 1.91 -4.83
C PHE A 11 0.94 1.49 -5.46
N GLU A 12 0.89 0.73 -6.56
CA GLU A 12 2.10 0.29 -7.26
C GLU A 12 2.94 1.49 -7.73
N ALA A 13 2.30 2.57 -8.21
CA ALA A 13 2.99 3.79 -8.59
C ALA A 13 3.68 4.47 -7.40
N GLU A 14 3.01 4.60 -6.25
CA GLU A 14 3.58 5.21 -5.05
C GLU A 14 4.80 4.43 -4.53
N ILE A 15 4.71 3.10 -4.45
CA ILE A 15 5.83 2.26 -3.96
C ILE A 15 7.02 2.30 -4.93
N ASN A 16 6.78 2.32 -6.23
CA ASN A 16 7.86 2.44 -7.22
C ASN A 16 8.51 3.82 -7.24
N ASN A 17 7.75 4.87 -6.90
CA ASN A 17 8.27 6.24 -6.89
C ASN A 17 9.04 6.57 -5.60
N GLY A 18 8.67 5.98 -4.46
CA GLY A 18 9.22 6.40 -3.16
C GLY A 18 8.92 5.48 -1.99
N GLY A 19 8.54 4.21 -2.26
CA GLY A 19 8.31 3.21 -1.23
C GLY A 19 7.06 3.45 -0.38
N PHE A 20 6.92 2.65 0.68
CA PHE A 20 5.79 2.75 1.60
C PHE A 20 5.74 4.09 2.34
N ASP A 21 6.88 4.72 2.64
CA ASP A 21 6.91 6.06 3.24
C ASP A 21 6.16 7.07 2.38
N GLN A 22 6.45 7.10 1.07
CA GLN A 22 5.74 8.00 0.16
C GLN A 22 4.24 7.65 0.07
N PHE A 23 3.89 6.36 -0.02
CA PHE A 23 2.48 5.94 -0.03
C PHE A 23 1.69 6.48 1.17
N PHE A 24 2.25 6.40 2.37
CA PHE A 24 1.58 6.90 3.57
C PHE A 24 1.66 8.43 3.75
N LEU A 25 2.68 9.09 3.24
CA LEU A 25 2.78 10.56 3.27
C LEU A 25 1.86 11.25 2.24
N ASN A 26 1.53 10.54 1.15
CA ASN A 26 0.65 11.01 0.09
C ASN A 26 -0.82 10.65 0.34
N SER A 27 -1.72 11.25 -0.45
CA SER A 27 -3.17 11.07 -0.33
C SER A 27 -3.64 9.64 -0.63
N HIS A 28 -2.89 8.87 -1.43
CA HIS A 28 -3.26 7.48 -1.72
C HIS A 28 -3.26 6.60 -0.44
N GLY A 29 -2.47 6.96 0.57
CA GLY A 29 -2.52 6.36 1.91
C GLY A 29 -3.86 6.51 2.64
N ASP A 30 -4.75 7.42 2.21
CA ASP A 30 -6.13 7.53 2.74
C ASP A 30 -6.95 6.24 2.52
N HIS A 31 -6.51 5.41 1.57
CA HIS A 31 -7.16 4.19 1.11
C HIS A 31 -6.33 2.93 1.41
N ALA A 32 -5.42 2.96 2.39
CA ALA A 32 -4.53 1.83 2.68
C ALA A 32 -5.30 0.52 2.94
N ALA A 33 -6.38 0.57 3.73
CA ALA A 33 -7.20 -0.61 4.03
C ALA A 33 -7.94 -1.11 2.78
N GLU A 34 -8.57 -0.21 2.01
CA GLU A 34 -9.23 -0.56 0.75
C GLU A 34 -8.27 -1.12 -0.29
N THR A 35 -7.02 -0.63 -0.31
CA THR A 35 -5.96 -1.11 -1.19
C THR A 35 -5.55 -2.54 -0.82
N ALA A 36 -5.40 -2.85 0.47
CA ALA A 36 -5.13 -4.21 0.93
C ALA A 36 -6.24 -5.18 0.49
N GLU A 37 -7.50 -4.77 0.61
CA GLU A 37 -8.63 -5.56 0.12
C GLU A 37 -8.66 -5.67 -1.40
N ALA A 38 -8.29 -4.63 -2.13
CA ALA A 38 -8.19 -4.65 -3.59
C ALA A 38 -7.11 -5.63 -4.07
N LEU A 39 -5.94 -5.63 -3.43
CA LEU A 39 -4.85 -6.58 -3.69
C LEU A 39 -5.33 -8.02 -3.48
N LYS A 40 -6.06 -8.31 -2.39
CA LYS A 40 -6.65 -9.64 -2.16
C LYS A 40 -7.64 -10.04 -3.26
N ARG A 41 -8.50 -9.11 -3.71
CA ARG A 41 -9.50 -9.38 -4.76
C ARG A 41 -8.88 -9.78 -6.08
N ILE A 42 -7.73 -9.20 -6.44
CA ILE A 42 -7.01 -9.56 -7.67
C ILE A 42 -6.10 -10.78 -7.48
N GLY A 43 -6.03 -11.36 -6.27
CA GLY A 43 -5.18 -12.51 -5.95
C GLY A 43 -3.74 -12.17 -5.57
N ALA A 44 -3.40 -10.90 -5.38
CA ALA A 44 -2.07 -10.44 -4.96
C ALA A 44 -1.89 -10.59 -3.44
N LEU A 45 -1.92 -11.84 -2.95
CA LEU A 45 -1.95 -12.14 -1.52
C LEU A 45 -0.62 -11.84 -0.83
N HIS A 46 0.52 -11.98 -1.51
CA HIS A 46 1.83 -11.66 -0.95
C HIS A 46 1.95 -10.15 -0.75
N THR A 47 1.61 -9.37 -1.77
CA THR A 47 1.63 -7.91 -1.72
C THR A 47 0.63 -7.35 -0.72
N ALA A 48 -0.58 -7.93 -0.62
CA ALA A 48 -1.54 -7.59 0.42
C ALA A 48 -0.95 -7.80 1.82
N ALA A 49 -0.31 -8.94 2.07
CA ALA A 49 0.31 -9.23 3.36
C ALA A 49 1.48 -8.28 3.68
N ILE A 50 2.21 -7.76 2.68
CA ILE A 50 3.22 -6.72 2.91
C ILE A 50 2.55 -5.43 3.39
N LEU A 51 1.53 -4.94 2.67
CA LEU A 51 0.82 -3.71 3.01
C LEU A 51 0.13 -3.81 4.38
N GLU A 52 -0.44 -4.96 4.73
CA GLU A 52 -1.04 -5.16 6.05
C GLU A 52 -0.03 -5.05 7.20
N ARG A 53 1.21 -5.52 6.99
CA ARG A 53 2.28 -5.37 8.00
C ARG A 53 2.67 -3.91 8.19
N THR A 54 2.68 -3.11 7.12
CA THR A 54 2.99 -1.68 7.24
C THR A 54 1.84 -0.92 7.92
N ILE A 55 0.59 -1.23 7.58
CA ILE A 55 -0.62 -0.71 8.24
C ILE A 55 -0.60 -1.00 9.76
N ALA A 56 -0.23 -2.20 10.16
CA ALA A 56 -0.20 -2.62 11.56
C ALA A 56 0.80 -1.84 12.43
N ARG A 57 1.74 -1.09 11.82
CA ARG A 57 2.71 -0.27 12.57
C ARG A 57 2.13 1.05 13.07
N PHE A 58 0.99 1.47 12.53
CA PHE A 58 0.36 2.72 12.95
C PHE A 58 -0.28 2.60 14.34
N PRO A 59 -0.36 3.70 15.11
CA PRO A 59 -1.06 3.72 16.39
C PRO A 59 -2.51 3.21 16.26
N GLY A 60 -2.89 2.25 17.10
CA GLY A 60 -4.21 1.61 17.02
C GLY A 60 -4.33 0.56 15.90
N GLY A 61 -3.24 0.22 15.22
CA GLY A 61 -3.18 -0.83 14.19
C GLY A 61 -3.72 -0.41 12.83
N ALA A 62 -3.95 0.89 12.60
CA ALA A 62 -4.37 1.42 11.32
C ALA A 62 -3.96 2.89 11.13
N PRO A 63 -3.57 3.31 9.91
CA PRO A 63 -3.31 4.70 9.61
C PRO A 63 -4.62 5.52 9.64
N SER A 64 -4.51 6.79 10.01
CA SER A 64 -5.63 7.72 9.89
C SER A 64 -6.02 7.90 8.41
N ARG A 65 -7.33 7.97 8.13
CA ARG A 65 -7.86 8.39 6.82
C ARG A 65 -7.73 9.89 6.59
N ASN A 66 -7.60 10.67 7.65
CA ASN A 66 -7.28 12.09 7.52
C ASN A 66 -5.79 12.23 7.18
N TRP A 67 -5.51 12.76 5.99
CA TRP A 67 -4.16 12.96 5.46
C TRP A 67 -3.22 13.66 6.45
N LYS A 68 -3.66 14.78 7.05
CA LYS A 68 -2.79 15.55 7.96
C LYS A 68 -2.45 14.76 9.22
N THR A 69 -3.45 14.13 9.83
CA THR A 69 -3.23 13.27 11.00
C THR A 69 -2.32 12.08 10.67
N ARG A 70 -2.45 11.47 9.49
CA ARG A 70 -1.57 10.37 9.08
C ARG A 70 -0.13 10.83 8.83
N GLN A 71 0.07 12.02 8.26
CA GLN A 71 1.40 12.59 8.13
C GLN A 71 2.05 12.81 9.49
N ASP A 72 1.30 13.31 10.47
CA ASP A 72 1.82 13.48 11.83
C ASP A 72 2.16 12.10 12.44
N GLN A 73 1.30 11.08 12.29
CA GLN A 73 1.61 9.70 12.71
C GLN A 73 2.91 9.18 12.04
N MET A 74 3.09 9.44 10.74
CA MET A 74 4.28 9.03 10.00
C MET A 74 5.54 9.69 10.54
N LEU A 75 5.53 11.01 10.67
CA LEU A 75 6.72 11.81 10.98
C LEU A 75 7.09 11.77 12.46
N ASP A 76 6.12 11.57 13.36
CA ASP A 76 6.36 11.63 14.80
C ASP A 76 6.48 10.24 15.46
N GLU A 77 5.83 9.21 14.90
CA GLU A 77 5.67 7.91 15.57
C GLU A 77 6.14 6.70 14.74
N VAL A 78 5.80 6.65 13.45
CA VAL A 78 5.96 5.42 12.64
C VAL A 78 7.29 5.36 11.90
N SER A 79 7.68 6.44 11.22
CA SER A 79 8.88 6.51 10.38
C SER A 79 9.54 7.91 10.47
N PRO A 80 9.98 8.34 11.67
CA PRO A 80 10.58 9.66 11.87
C PRO A 80 11.91 9.84 11.11
N ASP A 81 12.59 8.74 10.77
CA ASP A 81 13.83 8.73 9.98
C ASP A 81 13.62 8.32 8.51
N GLY A 82 12.38 7.98 8.11
CA GLY A 82 12.04 7.55 6.75
C GLY A 82 12.58 6.17 6.39
N GLU A 83 12.94 5.33 7.36
CA GLU A 83 13.54 4.01 7.10
C GLU A 83 12.66 2.85 7.63
N ALA A 84 11.50 3.15 8.23
CA ALA A 84 10.68 2.14 8.90
C ALA A 84 10.31 0.98 7.97
N PHE A 85 10.00 1.26 6.71
CA PHE A 85 9.45 0.25 5.79
C PHE A 85 10.46 -0.37 4.82
N ARG A 86 11.76 -0.17 5.06
CA ARG A 86 12.82 -0.63 4.15
C ARG A 86 12.77 -2.12 3.82
N GLU A 87 12.41 -2.97 4.79
CA GLU A 87 12.30 -4.42 4.54
C GLU A 87 11.04 -4.77 3.74
N GLU A 88 9.96 -4.04 3.92
CA GLU A 88 8.74 -4.16 3.12
C GLU A 88 8.92 -3.67 1.70
N ASP A 89 9.65 -2.56 1.49
CA ASP A 89 10.02 -2.10 0.15
C ASP A 89 10.84 -3.17 -0.59
N LYS A 90 11.89 -3.71 0.07
CA LYS A 90 12.68 -4.82 -0.48
C LYS A 90 11.83 -6.04 -0.80
N ALA A 91 10.86 -6.38 0.06
CA ALA A 91 9.96 -7.50 -0.17
C ALA A 91 9.06 -7.23 -1.38
N PHE A 92 8.48 -6.03 -1.49
CA PHE A 92 7.66 -5.62 -2.61
C PHE A 92 8.43 -5.67 -3.94
N TYR A 93 9.67 -5.18 -3.96
CA TYR A 93 10.51 -5.17 -5.16
C TYR A 93 10.94 -6.55 -5.66
N LYS A 94 10.78 -7.61 -4.86
CA LYS A 94 10.90 -9.00 -5.38
C LYS A 94 9.79 -9.34 -6.37
N TYR A 95 8.68 -8.60 -6.33
CA TYR A 95 7.58 -8.64 -7.28
C TYR A 95 7.02 -10.07 -7.46
N GLU A 96 6.79 -10.77 -6.33
CA GLU A 96 6.27 -12.14 -6.32
C GLU A 96 4.85 -12.21 -6.92
N ASP A 97 4.04 -11.20 -6.62
CA ASP A 97 2.75 -10.98 -7.28
C ASP A 97 2.94 -10.05 -8.48
N LYS A 98 2.76 -10.59 -9.69
CA LYS A 98 2.85 -9.82 -10.93
C LYS A 98 1.58 -8.99 -11.13
N LEU A 99 1.54 -7.80 -10.52
CA LEU A 99 0.34 -6.98 -10.41
C LEU A 99 -0.26 -6.65 -11.79
N ASP A 100 0.57 -6.39 -12.79
CA ASP A 100 0.15 -6.18 -14.19
C ASP A 100 -0.67 -7.36 -14.75
N GLN A 101 -0.21 -8.60 -14.50
CA GLN A 101 -0.87 -9.81 -14.97
C GLN A 101 -2.14 -10.10 -14.19
N LEU A 102 -2.10 -9.91 -12.87
CA LEU A 102 -3.25 -10.12 -11.98
C LEU A 102 -4.38 -9.12 -12.27
N MET A 103 -4.05 -7.83 -12.43
CA MET A 103 -5.01 -6.79 -12.82
C MET A 103 -5.62 -7.07 -14.20
N LYS A 104 -4.83 -7.53 -15.17
CA LYS A 104 -5.32 -7.91 -16.49
C LYS A 104 -6.27 -9.11 -16.42
N ALA A 105 -5.93 -10.14 -15.64
CA ALA A 105 -6.78 -11.31 -15.45
C ALA A 105 -8.11 -10.95 -14.78
N TYR A 106 -8.07 -10.13 -13.73
CA TYR A 106 -9.25 -9.63 -13.05
C TYR A 106 -10.17 -8.86 -14.02
N ARG A 107 -9.66 -7.90 -14.80
CA ARG A 107 -10.44 -7.16 -15.81
C ARG A 107 -11.14 -8.05 -16.86
N GLN A 108 -10.60 -9.23 -17.14
CA GLN A 108 -11.16 -10.18 -18.13
C GLN A 108 -12.17 -11.16 -17.53
N GLY A 109 -12.17 -11.30 -16.20
CA GLY A 109 -13.08 -12.20 -15.46
C GLY A 109 -14.23 -11.49 -14.74
N SER A 110 -14.16 -10.16 -14.58
CA SER A 110 -15.19 -9.32 -13.94
C SER A 110 -16.37 -8.96 -14.84
#